data_AF-A0A1W0VW87-F1
#
_entry.id   AF-A0A1W0VW87-F1
#
_cell.length_a   1.000
_cell.length_b   1.000
_cell.length_c   1.000
_cell.angle_alpha   90.00
_cell.angle_beta   90.00
_cell.angle_gamma   90.00
#
_symmetry.space_group_name_H-M   'P 1'
#
loop_
_entity.id
_entity.type
_entity.pdbx_description
1 polymer ?
#
loop_
_entity_poly.entity_id
_entity_poly.type
_entity_poly.pdbx_seq_one_letter_code
_entity_poly.pdbx_strand_id
1 'polypeptide(L)'
;MVGSSSGGGASAGDYPRLLRDGYLLEWRASPGDCTACNASGGQCGYDSGADAFACICDDGASRPARCDAKKSNRKVILIVSLTITFGLLLALLVIILKFHRQIRSFSLFSFMDSSSSSSKDTANVEKLLQKYGSLAPKRYRYSELKRITKSFQHKLGEGGYGAVFSGVLTAGGNRAREVAVKILHHSRPNGEEFLNEVISIGRTSHVNIVTLLGFCLEGSRRALVYEYMPNGSLDRYIYSVQDPAAGTAPPSLGWEALQEIAAGIARGLEYLHEGCSTRIIHFDIKPQNVLLDADLRPKIADFGMAKLCNPKESILSMADARGTVGFIAPEVFSRGFGVVSTKSDVYSYGMLLLEMVAGRSNAAKAYGAENNKSSGDLFFPLWVYDHLLEDGGVLQGGDHGAGAGAGAAGEEIARKMALIGLWCIQTVPASRPSMSRVLEMLERSIDELAMPPRPYHASPSNSPSPSHPSSYPSSTSDFTQRSRLRTPESTATA
;
A
#
# COMPACT_ATOMS: atom_id res chain seq x y z
N MET A 1 30.20 53.86 55.39
CA MET A 1 30.14 54.97 56.37
C MET A 1 29.37 54.50 57.59
N VAL A 2 30.06 54.19 58.69
CA VAL A 2 29.48 54.06 60.02
C VAL A 2 30.53 54.60 60.99
N GLY A 3 30.28 55.78 61.54
CA GLY A 3 31.11 56.38 62.57
C GLY A 3 30.71 55.81 63.93
N SER A 4 31.69 55.32 64.68
CA SER A 4 31.52 54.98 66.09
C SER A 4 31.50 56.25 66.92
N SER A 5 30.32 56.65 67.41
CA SER A 5 30.23 57.65 68.48
C SER A 5 30.38 56.93 69.83
N SER A 6 31.39 57.30 70.59
CA SER A 6 31.49 57.03 72.02
C SER A 6 30.23 57.53 72.73
N GLY A 7 29.58 56.63 73.47
CA GLY A 7 28.40 56.94 74.27
C GLY A 7 28.73 57.87 75.43
N GLY A 8 28.60 59.17 75.18
CA GLY A 8 28.33 60.23 76.16
C GLY A 8 27.33 61.18 75.50
N GLY A 9 26.06 61.12 75.94
CA GLY A 9 24.90 61.66 75.22
C GLY A 9 24.99 63.16 74.90
N ALA A 10 24.86 63.51 73.61
CA ALA A 10 24.82 64.88 73.13
C ALA A 10 23.37 65.32 72.88
N SER A 11 23.04 66.54 73.32
CA SER A 11 21.71 67.15 73.16
C SER A 11 21.66 68.04 71.90
N ALA A 12 20.47 68.45 71.45
CA ALA A 12 20.26 69.18 70.20
C ALA A 12 21.01 70.52 70.05
N GLY A 13 21.65 71.03 71.11
CA GLY A 13 22.53 72.20 71.08
C GLY A 13 23.94 71.96 70.55
N ASP A 14 24.39 70.70 70.42
CA ASP A 14 25.79 70.36 70.09
C ASP A 14 26.04 70.13 68.58
N TYR A 15 24.99 70.13 67.76
CA TYR A 15 25.08 69.88 66.31
C TYR A 15 25.99 70.86 65.54
N PRO A 16 25.98 72.18 65.80
CA PRO A 16 26.85 73.12 65.07
C PRO A 16 28.33 72.90 65.35
N ARG A 17 28.66 72.29 66.49
CA ARG A 17 30.03 71.99 66.92
C ARG A 17 30.52 70.69 66.28
N LEU A 18 29.68 69.64 66.31
CA LEU A 18 29.95 68.34 65.67
C LEU A 18 30.07 68.42 64.14
N LEU A 19 29.40 69.38 63.48
CA LEU A 19 29.56 69.63 62.04
C LEU A 19 30.84 70.40 61.70
N ARG A 20 31.35 71.23 62.63
CA ARG A 20 32.52 72.10 62.41
C ARG A 20 33.85 71.37 62.63
N ASP A 21 33.84 70.33 63.47
CA ASP A 21 35.02 69.50 63.75
C ASP A 21 35.30 68.47 62.64
N GLY A 22 34.35 68.27 61.71
CA GLY A 22 34.45 67.30 60.63
C GLY A 22 34.38 65.85 61.12
N TYR A 23 34.06 64.93 60.22
CA TYR A 23 34.03 63.49 60.53
C TYR A 23 35.19 62.82 59.81
N LEU A 24 35.97 62.01 60.53
CA LEU A 24 36.99 61.17 59.92
C LEU A 24 36.30 60.07 59.12
N LEU A 25 36.41 60.13 57.79
CA LEU A 25 35.93 59.09 56.90
C LEU A 25 37.04 58.06 56.69
N GLU A 26 37.04 56.97 57.47
CA GLU A 26 37.90 55.83 57.17
C GLU A 26 37.31 55.01 56.01
N TRP A 27 37.93 55.11 54.84
CA TRP A 27 37.64 54.23 53.70
C TRP A 27 38.60 53.04 53.73
N ARG A 28 38.11 51.85 54.08
CA ARG A 28 38.86 50.60 53.89
C ARG A 28 38.55 50.03 52.51
N ALA A 29 39.37 50.38 51.51
CA ALA A 29 39.35 49.65 50.25
C ALA A 29 39.84 48.22 50.50
N SER A 30 38.99 47.22 50.22
CA SER A 30 39.43 45.83 50.13
C SER A 30 40.47 45.71 49.01
N PRO A 31 41.73 45.32 49.29
CA PRO A 31 42.77 45.31 48.26
C PRO A 31 42.49 44.17 47.28
N GLY A 32 41.98 44.51 46.10
CA GLY A 32 41.86 43.59 44.98
C GLY A 32 43.12 43.53 44.14
N ASP A 33 43.43 42.35 43.59
CA ASP A 33 44.58 42.15 42.70
C ASP A 33 44.24 42.59 41.27
N CYS A 34 44.29 43.90 41.04
CA CYS A 34 44.02 44.47 39.72
C CYS A 34 45.02 44.01 38.66
N THR A 35 46.26 43.75 39.05
CA THR A 35 47.30 43.17 38.20
C THR A 35 46.90 41.81 37.66
N ALA A 36 46.38 40.93 38.51
CA ALA A 36 45.83 39.64 38.09
C ALA A 36 44.64 39.77 37.14
N CYS A 37 43.73 40.71 37.40
CA CYS A 37 42.56 40.95 36.56
C CYS A 37 42.97 41.36 35.13
N ASN A 38 43.80 42.40 35.02
CA ASN A 38 44.30 42.87 33.72
C ASN A 38 45.11 41.79 32.99
N ALA A 39 45.91 40.99 33.71
CA ALA A 39 46.66 39.88 33.10
C ALA A 39 45.75 38.78 32.54
N SER A 40 44.55 38.61 33.07
CA SER A 40 43.54 37.68 32.56
C SER A 40 42.66 38.24 31.44
N GLY A 41 42.89 39.50 31.03
CA GLY A 41 42.13 40.18 29.98
C GLY A 41 40.87 40.91 30.47
N GLY A 42 40.67 41.05 31.78
CA GLY A 42 39.56 41.83 32.35
C GLY A 42 39.92 43.28 32.67
N GLN A 43 38.92 44.10 33.00
CA GLN A 43 39.08 45.46 33.52
C GLN A 43 38.73 45.53 35.01
N CYS A 44 39.60 46.16 35.79
CA CYS A 44 39.37 46.35 37.22
C CYS A 44 38.27 47.36 37.48
N GLY A 45 37.33 46.99 38.33
CA GLY A 45 36.23 47.84 38.77
C GLY A 45 35.89 47.63 40.24
N TYR A 46 34.87 48.34 40.70
CA TYR A 46 34.32 48.22 42.04
C TYR A 46 32.84 47.88 41.92
N ASP A 47 32.41 46.82 42.61
CA ASP A 47 31.01 46.44 42.62
C ASP A 47 30.31 47.08 43.83
N SER A 48 29.45 48.06 43.55
CA SER A 48 28.66 48.76 44.57
C SER A 48 27.67 47.87 45.32
N GLY A 49 27.27 46.72 44.76
CA GLY A 49 26.36 45.78 45.43
C GLY A 49 27.05 44.89 46.46
N ALA A 50 28.33 44.56 46.24
CA ALA A 50 29.13 43.70 47.11
C ALA A 50 30.12 44.48 47.99
N ASP A 51 30.21 45.80 47.80
CA ASP A 51 31.13 46.71 48.48
C ASP A 51 32.60 46.25 48.38
N ALA A 52 32.97 45.59 47.28
CA ALA A 52 34.26 44.93 47.09
C ALA A 52 34.82 45.11 45.67
N PHE A 53 36.12 44.83 45.53
CA PHE A 53 36.81 44.78 44.24
C PHE A 53 36.19 43.74 43.31
N ALA A 54 36.08 44.09 42.02
CA ALA A 54 35.69 43.14 41.00
C ALA A 54 36.48 43.31 39.69
N CYS A 55 36.66 42.20 38.99
CA CYS A 55 37.25 42.09 37.67
C CYS A 55 36.12 41.90 36.64
N ILE A 56 35.93 42.88 35.77
CA ILE A 56 34.90 42.91 34.74
C ILE A 56 35.46 42.26 33.47
N CYS A 57 34.85 41.16 33.03
CA CYS A 57 35.32 40.38 31.89
C CYS A 57 34.57 40.74 30.60
N ASP A 58 35.16 40.41 29.44
CA ASP A 58 34.56 40.69 28.10
C ASP A 58 33.18 40.03 27.88
N ASP A 59 32.84 39.00 28.67
CA ASP A 59 31.50 38.39 28.66
C ASP A 59 30.45 39.20 29.46
N GLY A 60 30.85 40.35 30.02
CA GLY A 60 30.01 41.24 30.83
C GLY A 60 29.85 40.81 32.28
N ALA A 61 30.47 39.71 32.71
CA ALA A 61 30.37 39.22 34.09
C ALA A 61 31.40 39.89 35.01
N SER A 62 30.97 40.20 36.24
CA SER A 62 31.80 40.72 37.33
C SER A 62 32.31 39.54 38.18
N ARG A 63 33.64 39.39 38.33
CA ARG A 63 34.27 38.27 39.04
C ARG A 63 35.24 38.75 40.13
N PRO A 64 35.54 37.97 41.18
CA PRO A 64 36.31 38.49 42.32
C PRO A 64 37.80 38.76 42.05
N ALA A 65 38.42 38.13 41.03
CA ALA A 65 39.88 38.20 40.84
C ALA A 65 40.38 38.14 39.39
N ARG A 66 39.89 37.21 38.56
CA ARG A 66 40.38 36.97 37.19
C ARG A 66 39.28 36.47 36.25
N CYS A 67 39.47 36.65 34.95
CA CYS A 67 38.65 36.09 33.88
C CYS A 67 39.18 34.71 33.45
N ASP A 68 38.30 33.72 33.31
CA ASP A 68 38.70 32.38 32.86
C ASP A 68 38.82 32.33 31.33
N ALA A 69 40.06 32.22 30.82
CA ALA A 69 40.28 32.00 29.40
C ALA A 69 39.81 30.58 28.97
N LYS A 70 38.76 30.49 28.14
CA LYS A 70 38.35 29.21 27.52
C LYS A 70 39.46 28.66 26.62
N LYS A 71 40.12 27.56 27.02
CA LYS A 71 41.02 26.79 26.12
C LYS A 71 40.20 26.21 24.95
N SER A 72 40.56 26.62 23.73
CA SER A 72 39.90 26.20 22.49
C SER A 72 40.23 24.75 22.12
N ASN A 73 39.25 23.85 22.26
CA ASN A 73 39.35 22.42 21.89
C ASN A 73 39.20 22.14 20.38
N ARG A 74 39.59 23.09 19.50
CA ARG A 74 39.48 22.95 18.03
C ARG A 74 40.19 21.71 17.48
N LYS A 75 41.33 21.30 18.07
CA LYS A 75 42.08 20.12 17.62
C LYS A 75 41.34 18.80 17.90
N VAL A 76 40.63 18.70 19.03
CA VAL A 76 39.86 17.50 19.39
C VAL A 76 38.62 17.38 18.49
N ILE A 77 37.92 18.48 18.23
CA ILE A 77 36.76 18.50 17.33
C ILE A 77 37.17 18.09 15.90
N LEU A 78 38.32 18.57 15.39
CA LEU A 78 38.84 18.18 14.09
C LEU A 78 39.13 16.67 14.01
N ILE A 79 39.80 16.09 15.01
CA ILE A 79 40.12 14.65 15.03
C ILE A 79 38.85 13.79 15.08
N VAL A 80 37.88 14.15 15.92
CA VAL A 80 36.60 13.41 16.02
C VAL A 80 35.79 13.51 14.73
N SER A 81 35.81 14.66 14.04
CA SER A 81 35.10 14.81 12.76
C SER A 81 35.72 13.97 11.62
N LEU A 82 37.05 13.82 11.61
CA LEU A 82 37.76 13.02 10.60
C LEU A 82 37.54 11.51 10.79
N THR A 83 37.44 11.01 12.02
CA THR A 83 37.20 9.58 12.27
C THR A 83 35.78 9.17 11.91
N ILE A 84 34.79 10.01 12.21
CA ILE A 84 33.38 9.75 11.87
C ILE A 84 33.19 9.75 10.35
N THR A 85 33.76 10.73 9.64
CA THR A 85 33.64 10.81 8.17
C THR A 85 34.31 9.63 7.47
N PHE A 86 35.49 9.21 7.93
CA PHE A 86 36.16 8.03 7.39
C PHE A 86 35.37 6.73 7.65
N GLY A 87 34.79 6.58 8.85
CA GLY A 87 33.94 5.45 9.20
C GLY A 87 32.69 5.36 8.31
N LEU A 88 32.02 6.50 8.06
CA LEU A 88 30.86 6.57 7.18
C LEU A 88 31.21 6.26 5.72
N LEU A 89 32.34 6.76 5.22
CA LEU A 89 32.82 6.46 3.87
C LEU A 89 33.16 4.97 3.69
N LEU A 90 33.79 4.35 4.69
CA LEU A 90 34.10 2.93 4.67
C LEU A 90 32.81 2.07 4.69
N ALA A 91 31.82 2.45 5.50
CA ALA A 91 30.51 1.80 5.54
C ALA A 91 29.78 1.92 4.19
N LEU A 92 29.78 3.10 3.57
CA LEU A 92 29.23 3.34 2.24
C LEU A 92 29.93 2.49 1.18
N LEU A 93 31.27 2.41 1.22
CA LEU A 93 32.04 1.56 0.32
C LEU A 93 31.67 0.08 0.49
N VAL A 94 31.52 -0.41 1.72
CA VAL A 94 31.08 -1.79 2.00
C VAL A 94 29.66 -2.04 1.48
N ILE A 95 28.74 -1.08 1.65
CA ILE A 95 27.38 -1.16 1.11
C ILE A 95 27.41 -1.19 -0.42
N ILE A 96 28.21 -0.33 -1.06
CA ILE A 96 28.38 -0.29 -2.52
C ILE A 96 29.01 -1.60 -3.03
N LEU A 97 30.01 -2.15 -2.35
CA LEU A 97 30.63 -3.42 -2.71
C LEU A 97 29.67 -4.60 -2.50
N LYS A 98 28.86 -4.60 -1.44
CA LYS A 98 27.79 -5.59 -1.22
C LYS A 98 26.72 -5.48 -2.31
N PHE A 99 26.33 -4.26 -2.68
CA PHE A 99 25.37 -3.99 -3.74
C PHE A 99 25.91 -4.42 -5.12
N HIS A 100 27.17 -4.11 -5.43
CA HIS A 100 27.83 -4.58 -6.66
C HIS A 100 28.00 -6.10 -6.70
N ARG A 101 28.33 -6.72 -5.57
CA ARG A 101 28.44 -8.19 -5.45
C ARG A 101 27.06 -8.85 -5.53
N GLN A 102 26.02 -8.23 -5.00
CA GLN A 102 24.62 -8.64 -5.15
C GLN A 102 24.16 -8.51 -6.60
N ILE A 103 24.49 -7.42 -7.31
CA ILE A 103 24.19 -7.25 -8.75
C ILE A 103 24.96 -8.24 -9.62
N ARG A 104 26.26 -8.48 -9.37
CA ARG A 104 27.06 -9.46 -10.14
C ARG A 104 26.64 -10.90 -9.84
N SER A 105 26.34 -11.23 -8.58
CA SER A 105 25.77 -12.52 -8.20
C SER A 105 24.38 -12.70 -8.83
N PHE A 106 23.56 -11.65 -8.89
CA PHE A 106 22.25 -11.67 -9.53
C PHE A 106 22.34 -11.85 -11.06
N SER A 107 23.31 -11.22 -11.71
CA SER A 107 23.55 -11.37 -13.16
C SER A 107 24.03 -12.77 -13.55
N LEU A 108 24.98 -13.36 -12.81
CA LEU A 108 25.47 -14.72 -13.09
C LEU A 108 24.48 -15.81 -12.62
N PHE A 109 23.75 -15.58 -11.52
CA PHE A 109 22.68 -16.48 -11.07
C PHE A 109 21.46 -16.43 -12.00
N SER A 110 21.08 -15.26 -12.52
CA SER A 110 20.00 -15.10 -13.50
C SER A 110 20.21 -15.91 -14.78
N PHE A 111 21.46 -16.02 -15.26
CA PHE A 111 21.77 -16.78 -16.47
C PHE A 111 21.67 -18.30 -16.26
N MET A 112 22.01 -18.79 -15.06
CA MET A 112 21.99 -20.23 -14.74
C MET A 112 20.64 -20.71 -14.18
N ASP A 113 19.82 -19.80 -13.61
CA ASP A 113 18.49 -20.10 -13.08
C ASP A 113 17.39 -20.05 -14.16
N SER A 114 17.56 -19.22 -15.20
CA SER A 114 16.59 -19.11 -16.31
C SER A 114 16.38 -20.44 -17.05
N SER A 115 17.43 -21.26 -17.17
CA SER A 115 17.34 -22.61 -17.76
C SER A 115 16.65 -23.63 -16.84
N SER A 116 16.79 -23.47 -15.52
CA SER A 116 16.14 -24.33 -14.51
C SER A 116 14.64 -24.05 -14.36
N SER A 117 14.26 -22.77 -14.36
CA SER A 117 12.88 -22.29 -14.24
C SER A 117 12.05 -22.62 -15.49
N SER A 118 12.61 -22.40 -16.68
CA SER A 118 11.95 -22.74 -17.96
C SER A 118 11.60 -24.24 -18.08
N SER A 119 12.46 -25.12 -17.54
CA SER A 119 12.21 -26.58 -17.51
C SER A 119 11.03 -26.94 -16.59
N LYS A 120 10.93 -26.31 -15.42
CA LYS A 120 9.82 -26.51 -14.47
C LYS A 120 8.48 -26.00 -15.02
N ASP A 121 8.47 -24.81 -15.63
CA ASP A 121 7.29 -24.25 -16.28
C ASP A 121 6.76 -25.18 -17.37
N THR A 122 7.66 -25.69 -18.21
CA THR A 122 7.32 -26.64 -19.28
C THR A 122 6.71 -27.92 -18.71
N ALA A 123 7.28 -28.49 -17.65
CA ALA A 123 6.75 -29.69 -17.00
C ALA A 123 5.35 -29.46 -16.37
N ASN A 124 5.12 -28.30 -15.76
CA ASN A 124 3.83 -27.95 -15.17
C ASN A 124 2.74 -27.75 -16.22
N VAL A 125 3.06 -27.06 -17.32
CA VAL A 125 2.16 -26.90 -18.46
C VAL A 125 1.86 -28.26 -19.11
N GLU A 126 2.86 -29.14 -19.25
CA GLU A 126 2.66 -30.48 -19.81
C GLU A 126 1.72 -31.32 -18.95
N LYS A 127 1.88 -31.29 -17.62
CA LYS A 127 0.94 -31.93 -16.68
C LYS A 127 -0.48 -31.39 -16.83
N LEU A 128 -0.63 -30.09 -17.09
CA LEU A 128 -1.94 -29.49 -17.35
C LEU A 128 -2.53 -30.01 -18.66
N LEU A 129 -1.76 -30.00 -19.75
CA LEU A 129 -2.21 -30.53 -21.05
C LEU A 129 -2.67 -31.99 -20.93
N GLN A 130 -1.90 -32.82 -20.22
CA GLN A 130 -2.25 -34.22 -19.96
C GLN A 130 -3.56 -34.35 -19.18
N LYS A 131 -3.80 -33.50 -18.17
CA LYS A 131 -5.04 -33.51 -17.38
C LYS A 131 -6.28 -33.19 -18.21
N TYR A 132 -6.18 -32.27 -19.17
CA TYR A 132 -7.32 -31.80 -19.96
C TYR A 132 -7.52 -32.55 -21.29
N GLY A 133 -6.54 -33.32 -21.76
CA GLY A 133 -6.64 -34.12 -22.98
C GLY A 133 -7.08 -33.27 -24.18
N SER A 134 -8.20 -33.62 -24.81
CA SER A 134 -8.75 -32.90 -25.97
C SER A 134 -9.30 -31.51 -25.66
N LEU A 135 -9.53 -31.17 -24.40
CA LEU A 135 -10.02 -29.85 -23.96
C LEU A 135 -8.88 -28.88 -23.61
N ALA A 136 -7.62 -29.33 -23.74
CA ALA A 136 -6.48 -28.51 -23.38
C ALA A 136 -6.29 -27.33 -24.36
N PRO A 137 -5.85 -26.15 -23.88
CA PRO A 137 -5.52 -25.03 -24.77
C PRO A 137 -4.46 -25.43 -25.81
N LYS A 138 -4.63 -24.99 -27.06
CA LYS A 138 -3.72 -25.36 -28.15
C LYS A 138 -2.34 -24.73 -27.94
N ARG A 139 -1.29 -25.54 -28.08
CA ARG A 139 0.10 -25.04 -28.14
C ARG A 139 0.41 -24.54 -29.56
N TYR A 140 0.71 -23.26 -29.69
CA TYR A 140 1.13 -22.62 -30.93
C TYR A 140 2.64 -22.41 -30.95
N ARG A 141 3.23 -22.45 -32.14
CA ARG A 141 4.59 -21.96 -32.38
C ARG A 141 4.59 -20.43 -32.48
N TYR A 142 5.70 -19.80 -32.13
CA TYR A 142 5.80 -18.34 -32.23
C TYR A 142 5.68 -17.85 -33.70
N SER A 143 6.14 -18.65 -34.66
CA SER A 143 5.97 -18.37 -36.10
C SER A 143 4.51 -18.41 -36.54
N GLU A 144 3.69 -19.28 -35.94
CA GLU A 144 2.25 -19.29 -36.18
C GLU A 144 1.59 -18.03 -35.64
N LEU A 145 1.97 -17.60 -34.42
CA LEU A 145 1.46 -16.36 -33.84
C LEU A 145 1.80 -15.15 -34.70
N LYS A 146 3.03 -15.06 -35.24
CA LYS A 146 3.39 -14.03 -36.22
C LYS A 146 2.46 -14.05 -37.44
N ARG A 147 2.14 -15.22 -37.98
CA ARG A 147 1.21 -15.32 -39.12
C ARG A 147 -0.21 -14.86 -38.74
N ILE A 148 -0.70 -15.32 -37.58
CA ILE A 148 -2.04 -15.01 -37.05
C ILE A 148 -2.22 -13.49 -36.86
N THR A 149 -1.19 -12.79 -36.39
CA THR A 149 -1.22 -11.35 -36.09
C THR A 149 -0.68 -10.46 -37.22
N LYS A 150 -0.38 -11.03 -38.39
CA LYS A 150 0.28 -10.34 -39.51
C LYS A 150 1.57 -9.61 -39.06
N SER A 151 2.42 -10.33 -38.33
CA SER A 151 3.64 -9.83 -37.70
C SER A 151 3.39 -8.75 -36.63
N PHE A 152 2.35 -8.95 -35.80
CA PHE A 152 1.98 -8.05 -34.70
C PHE A 152 1.62 -6.64 -35.16
N GLN A 153 0.97 -6.53 -36.32
CA GLN A 153 0.70 -5.25 -37.00
C GLN A 153 -0.29 -4.37 -36.24
N HIS A 154 -1.33 -4.97 -35.64
CA HIS A 154 -2.44 -4.25 -35.03
C HIS A 154 -2.45 -4.46 -33.52
N LYS A 155 -1.95 -3.47 -32.77
CA LYS A 155 -1.91 -3.47 -31.31
C LYS A 155 -3.28 -3.05 -30.76
N LEU A 156 -3.83 -3.84 -29.85
CA LEU A 156 -5.11 -3.57 -29.16
C LEU A 156 -4.88 -2.81 -27.84
N GLY A 157 -3.74 -3.03 -27.21
CA GLY A 157 -3.38 -2.39 -25.95
C GLY A 157 -2.04 -2.89 -25.41
N GLU A 158 -1.56 -2.25 -24.35
CA GLU A 158 -0.34 -2.61 -23.65
C GLU A 158 -0.50 -2.29 -22.16
N GLY A 159 -0.07 -3.21 -21.31
CA GLY A 159 -0.06 -3.04 -19.86
C GLY A 159 1.26 -3.51 -19.25
N GLY A 160 1.34 -3.52 -17.92
CA GLY A 160 2.56 -3.95 -17.21
C GLY A 160 3.01 -5.37 -17.52
N TYR A 161 2.08 -6.23 -17.97
CA TYR A 161 2.30 -7.65 -18.20
C TYR A 161 2.58 -8.01 -19.67
N GLY A 162 2.34 -7.10 -20.62
CA GLY A 162 2.46 -7.44 -22.04
C GLY A 162 1.74 -6.52 -23.00
N ALA A 163 1.99 -6.77 -24.28
CA ALA A 163 1.30 -6.12 -25.40
C ALA A 163 0.28 -7.09 -26.02
N VAL A 164 -0.92 -6.60 -26.34
CA VAL A 164 -2.01 -7.39 -26.93
C VAL A 164 -2.19 -6.98 -28.39
N PHE A 165 -2.32 -7.95 -29.27
CA PHE A 165 -2.47 -7.74 -30.71
C PHE A 165 -3.71 -8.47 -31.24
N SER A 166 -4.41 -7.89 -32.21
CA SER A 166 -5.48 -8.62 -32.90
C SER A 166 -4.88 -9.64 -33.87
N GLY A 167 -5.56 -10.76 -34.05
CA GLY A 167 -5.20 -11.75 -35.04
C GLY A 167 -6.40 -12.53 -35.55
N VAL A 168 -6.16 -13.35 -36.57
CA VAL A 168 -7.19 -14.20 -37.18
C VAL A 168 -6.71 -15.64 -37.24
N LEU A 169 -7.44 -16.54 -36.59
CA LEU A 169 -7.28 -17.98 -36.73
C LEU A 169 -8.09 -18.49 -37.91
N THR A 170 -7.44 -19.10 -38.88
CA THR A 170 -8.08 -19.87 -39.96
C THR A 170 -8.09 -21.35 -39.56
N ALA A 171 -9.22 -21.82 -39.01
CA ALA A 171 -9.43 -23.25 -38.78
C ALA A 171 -9.72 -23.95 -40.13
N GLY A 172 -9.38 -25.23 -40.26
CA GLY A 172 -9.40 -26.03 -41.50
C GLY A 172 -10.78 -26.28 -42.12
N GLY A 173 -11.51 -25.21 -42.42
CA GLY A 173 -12.87 -25.17 -42.94
C GLY A 173 -13.42 -23.74 -42.94
N ASN A 174 -12.77 -22.82 -43.66
CA ASN A 174 -13.22 -21.49 -44.09
C ASN A 174 -13.86 -20.49 -43.10
N ARG A 175 -13.94 -20.76 -41.79
CA ARG A 175 -14.32 -19.74 -40.80
C ARG A 175 -13.09 -19.12 -40.15
N ALA A 176 -12.85 -17.86 -40.49
CA ALA A 176 -11.94 -16.98 -39.77
C ALA A 176 -12.52 -16.68 -38.38
N ARG A 177 -11.72 -16.89 -37.34
CA ARG A 177 -12.04 -16.51 -35.97
C ARG A 177 -11.08 -15.41 -35.53
N GLU A 178 -11.62 -14.27 -35.11
CA GLU A 178 -10.82 -13.20 -34.50
C GLU A 178 -10.33 -13.62 -33.12
N VAL A 179 -9.08 -13.26 -32.82
CA VAL A 179 -8.41 -13.57 -31.56
C VAL A 179 -7.61 -12.37 -31.05
N ALA A 180 -7.37 -12.35 -29.74
CA ALA A 180 -6.43 -11.45 -29.11
C ALA A 180 -5.18 -12.24 -28.69
N VAL A 181 -4.00 -11.80 -29.14
CA VAL A 181 -2.71 -12.42 -28.83
C VAL A 181 -1.96 -11.52 -27.86
N LYS A 182 -1.90 -11.92 -26.59
CA LYS A 182 -1.12 -11.25 -25.53
C LYS A 182 0.31 -11.78 -25.54
N ILE A 183 1.25 -10.95 -25.98
CA ILE A 183 2.69 -11.20 -25.89
C ILE A 183 3.16 -10.68 -24.54
N LEU A 184 3.62 -11.58 -23.68
CA LEU A 184 4.13 -11.19 -22.38
C LEU A 184 5.51 -10.56 -22.56
N HIS A 185 5.78 -9.50 -21.79
CA HIS A 185 7.13 -8.92 -21.75
C HIS A 185 8.12 -9.99 -21.28
N HIS A 186 9.42 -9.81 -21.58
CA HIS A 186 10.46 -10.65 -21.00
C HIS A 186 10.30 -10.60 -19.47
N SER A 187 9.75 -11.67 -18.92
CA SER A 187 9.14 -11.67 -17.59
C SER A 187 10.18 -11.31 -16.53
N ARG A 188 9.70 -10.91 -15.34
CA ARG A 188 10.49 -11.09 -14.11
C ARG A 188 11.13 -12.48 -14.13
N PRO A 189 12.34 -12.67 -13.56
CA PRO A 189 13.17 -13.87 -13.74
C PRO A 189 12.46 -15.21 -13.51
N ASN A 190 11.32 -15.22 -12.80
CA ASN A 190 10.62 -16.42 -12.38
C ASN A 190 9.46 -16.84 -13.31
N GLY A 191 9.01 -15.99 -14.25
CA GLY A 191 7.98 -16.38 -15.24
C GLY A 191 6.60 -16.77 -14.68
N GLU A 192 6.37 -16.52 -13.37
CA GLU A 192 5.20 -17.01 -12.63
C GLU A 192 3.86 -16.54 -13.21
N GLU A 193 3.79 -15.32 -13.75
CA GLU A 193 2.54 -14.75 -14.27
C GLU A 193 1.98 -15.57 -15.44
N PHE A 194 2.84 -15.94 -16.39
CA PHE A 194 2.45 -16.82 -17.50
C PHE A 194 1.90 -18.15 -16.99
N LEU A 195 2.61 -18.75 -16.03
CA LEU A 195 2.23 -20.04 -15.49
C LEU A 195 0.92 -19.94 -14.70
N ASN A 196 0.77 -18.92 -13.84
CA ASN A 196 -0.47 -18.66 -13.10
C ASN A 196 -1.65 -18.48 -14.05
N GLU A 197 -1.46 -17.73 -15.14
CA GLU A 197 -2.51 -17.44 -16.11
C GLU A 197 -2.92 -18.73 -16.84
N VAL A 198 -1.98 -19.46 -17.47
CA VAL A 198 -2.27 -20.73 -18.16
C VAL A 198 -2.89 -21.77 -17.23
N ILE A 199 -2.35 -21.88 -16.02
CA ILE A 199 -2.78 -22.90 -15.08
C ILE A 199 -4.15 -22.58 -14.48
N SER A 200 -4.44 -21.31 -14.17
CA SER A 200 -5.70 -20.92 -13.55
C SER A 200 -6.83 -20.85 -14.59
N ILE A 201 -6.64 -20.09 -15.68
CA ILE A 201 -7.68 -19.90 -16.68
C ILE A 201 -7.91 -21.15 -17.53
N GLY A 202 -6.90 -22.02 -17.68
CA GLY A 202 -7.08 -23.31 -18.35
C GLY A 202 -8.06 -24.26 -17.62
N ARG A 203 -8.53 -23.90 -16.42
CA ARG A 203 -9.54 -24.66 -15.66
C ARG A 203 -10.93 -24.05 -15.70
N THR A 204 -11.10 -22.90 -16.34
CA THR A 204 -12.35 -22.17 -16.33
C THR A 204 -13.12 -22.42 -17.63
N SER A 205 -14.43 -22.50 -17.52
CA SER A 205 -15.35 -22.51 -18.65
C SER A 205 -16.65 -21.88 -18.19
N HIS A 206 -16.79 -20.58 -18.43
CA HIS A 206 -17.93 -19.80 -17.93
C HIS A 206 -18.19 -18.60 -18.83
N VAL A 207 -19.46 -18.20 -18.96
CA VAL A 207 -19.88 -17.15 -19.90
C VAL A 207 -19.26 -15.79 -19.56
N ASN A 208 -19.03 -15.53 -18.27
CA ASN A 208 -18.45 -14.30 -17.75
C ASN A 208 -16.94 -14.37 -17.46
N ILE A 209 -16.23 -15.36 -18.03
CA ILE A 209 -14.77 -15.46 -17.98
C ILE A 209 -14.25 -15.50 -19.43
N VAL A 210 -13.13 -14.82 -19.70
CA VAL A 210 -12.51 -14.86 -21.04
C VAL A 210 -11.96 -16.25 -21.36
N THR A 211 -12.15 -16.69 -22.60
CA THR A 211 -11.72 -18.02 -23.03
C THR A 211 -10.29 -18.00 -23.53
N LEU A 212 -9.40 -18.78 -22.89
CA LEU A 212 -8.06 -19.08 -23.41
C LEU A 212 -8.14 -20.14 -24.50
N LEU A 213 -7.77 -19.77 -25.73
CA LEU A 213 -7.78 -20.64 -26.91
C LEU A 213 -6.47 -21.40 -27.09
N GLY A 214 -5.38 -20.86 -26.54
CA GLY A 214 -4.08 -21.48 -26.59
C GLY A 214 -2.96 -20.59 -26.09
N PHE A 215 -1.74 -21.07 -26.21
CA PHE A 215 -0.54 -20.38 -25.73
C PHE A 215 0.67 -20.73 -26.59
N CYS A 216 1.72 -19.93 -26.44
CA CYS A 216 3.06 -20.22 -26.95
C CYS A 216 4.05 -20.19 -25.79
N LEU A 217 4.88 -21.24 -25.72
CA LEU A 217 6.00 -21.35 -24.80
C LEU A 217 7.20 -21.88 -25.60
N GLU A 218 8.03 -20.96 -26.10
CA GLU A 218 9.24 -21.23 -26.87
C GLU A 218 10.43 -20.44 -26.29
N GLY A 219 11.20 -21.07 -25.40
CA GLY A 219 12.29 -20.41 -24.68
C GLY A 219 11.78 -19.23 -23.86
N SER A 220 12.28 -18.03 -24.13
CA SER A 220 11.81 -16.79 -23.48
C SER A 220 10.56 -16.18 -24.13
N ARG A 221 10.08 -16.73 -25.25
CA ARG A 221 8.89 -16.23 -25.96
C ARG A 221 7.64 -16.87 -25.39
N ARG A 222 6.89 -16.08 -24.62
CA ARG A 222 5.65 -16.48 -23.95
C ARG A 222 4.50 -15.65 -24.49
N ALA A 223 3.42 -16.32 -24.87
CA ALA A 223 2.23 -15.64 -25.35
C ALA A 223 0.96 -16.45 -25.06
N LEU A 224 -0.16 -15.73 -25.01
CA LEU A 224 -1.48 -16.26 -24.74
C LEU A 224 -2.42 -15.84 -25.86
N VAL A 225 -3.29 -16.75 -26.28
CA VAL A 225 -4.26 -16.54 -27.36
C VAL A 225 -5.66 -16.63 -26.77
N TYR A 226 -6.39 -15.52 -26.80
CA TYR A 226 -7.73 -15.38 -26.26
C TYR A 226 -8.76 -15.22 -27.37
N GLU A 227 -10.03 -15.45 -27.03
CA GLU A 227 -11.13 -14.90 -27.82
C GLU A 227 -11.03 -13.37 -27.93
N TYR A 228 -11.41 -12.83 -29.09
CA TYR A 228 -11.41 -11.38 -29.30
C TYR A 228 -12.64 -10.73 -28.65
N MET A 229 -12.40 -9.60 -27.99
CA MET A 229 -13.40 -8.84 -27.24
C MET A 229 -13.60 -7.47 -27.91
N PRO A 230 -14.58 -7.33 -28.82
CA PRO A 230 -14.66 -6.19 -29.74
C PRO A 230 -14.95 -4.85 -29.04
N ASN A 231 -15.63 -4.89 -27.89
CA ASN A 231 -16.01 -3.69 -27.15
C ASN A 231 -14.94 -3.24 -26.13
N GLY A 232 -13.79 -3.94 -26.08
CA GLY A 232 -12.67 -3.57 -25.22
C GLY A 232 -12.98 -3.73 -23.73
N SER A 233 -12.27 -2.98 -22.90
CA SER A 233 -12.35 -3.02 -21.44
C SER A 233 -13.38 -2.03 -20.87
N LEU A 234 -13.93 -2.38 -19.69
CA LEU A 234 -15.00 -1.63 -19.03
C LEU A 234 -14.58 -0.21 -18.61
N ASP A 235 -13.31 0.00 -18.28
CA ASP A 235 -12.76 1.31 -17.91
C ASP A 235 -13.04 2.41 -18.96
N ARG A 236 -13.06 2.05 -20.25
CA ARG A 236 -13.39 2.96 -21.37
C ARG A 236 -14.80 3.53 -21.25
N TYR A 237 -15.71 2.79 -20.64
CA TYR A 237 -17.10 3.18 -20.44
C TYR A 237 -17.33 3.85 -19.07
N ILE A 238 -16.40 3.68 -18.11
CA ILE A 238 -16.51 4.31 -16.78
C ILE A 238 -15.86 5.69 -16.79
N TYR A 239 -14.64 5.82 -17.32
CA TYR A 239 -13.86 7.06 -17.19
C TYR A 239 -13.99 8.03 -18.36
N SER A 240 -14.75 7.67 -19.40
CA SER A 240 -14.96 8.51 -20.61
C SER A 240 -13.64 9.09 -21.16
N VAL A 241 -12.59 8.27 -21.26
CA VAL A 241 -11.35 8.72 -21.92
C VAL A 241 -11.67 8.81 -23.41
N GLN A 242 -11.82 10.04 -23.90
CA GLN A 242 -11.85 10.32 -25.33
C GLN A 242 -10.51 9.84 -25.90
N ASP A 243 -10.51 8.72 -26.62
CA ASP A 243 -9.37 8.38 -27.46
C ASP A 243 -9.42 9.30 -28.69
N PRO A 244 -8.49 10.26 -28.85
CA PRO A 244 -8.50 11.17 -29.98
C PRO A 244 -8.32 10.46 -31.32
N ALA A 245 -7.83 9.21 -31.33
CA ALA A 245 -7.61 8.40 -32.52
C ALA A 245 -8.83 7.55 -32.92
N ALA A 246 -9.76 7.29 -31.98
CA ALA A 246 -11.03 6.62 -32.27
C ALA A 246 -12.09 7.70 -32.49
N GLY A 247 -12.32 8.10 -33.75
CA GLY A 247 -13.19 9.22 -34.16
C GLY A 247 -14.68 9.17 -33.73
N THR A 248 -15.05 8.32 -32.79
CA THR A 248 -16.36 8.24 -32.13
C THR A 248 -16.19 7.69 -30.73
N ALA A 249 -16.67 8.41 -29.71
CA ALA A 249 -16.74 7.91 -28.34
C ALA A 249 -17.58 6.62 -28.30
N PRO A 250 -17.23 5.63 -27.45
CA PRO A 250 -18.07 4.45 -27.27
C PRO A 250 -19.49 4.88 -26.83
N PRO A 251 -20.54 4.17 -27.27
CA PRO A 251 -21.90 4.46 -26.83
C PRO A 251 -21.98 4.48 -25.31
N SER A 252 -22.65 5.48 -24.75
CA SER A 252 -22.87 5.55 -23.31
C SER A 252 -23.73 4.38 -22.85
N LEU A 253 -23.19 3.49 -22.01
CA LEU A 253 -23.98 2.47 -21.29
C LEU A 253 -25.00 3.13 -20.36
N GLY A 254 -26.27 2.70 -20.41
CA GLY A 254 -27.28 3.07 -19.42
C GLY A 254 -27.06 2.38 -18.07
N TRP A 255 -27.77 2.82 -17.03
CA TRP A 255 -27.66 2.25 -15.68
C TRP A 255 -28.07 0.78 -15.63
N GLU A 256 -29.07 0.38 -16.39
CA GLU A 256 -29.53 -1.00 -16.50
C GLU A 256 -28.43 -1.90 -17.09
N ALA A 257 -27.75 -1.44 -18.13
CA ALA A 257 -26.63 -2.16 -18.71
C ALA A 257 -25.45 -2.27 -17.73
N LEU A 258 -25.18 -1.23 -16.94
CA LEU A 258 -24.16 -1.27 -15.90
C LEU A 258 -24.51 -2.25 -14.78
N GLN A 259 -25.79 -2.32 -14.37
CA GLN A 259 -26.24 -3.32 -13.40
C GLN A 259 -26.07 -4.75 -13.94
N GLU A 260 -26.43 -4.99 -15.21
CA GLU A 260 -26.22 -6.30 -15.84
C GLU A 260 -24.74 -6.67 -15.95
N ILE A 261 -23.88 -5.69 -16.23
CA ILE A 261 -22.43 -5.87 -16.20
C ILE A 261 -21.94 -6.21 -14.78
N ALA A 262 -22.40 -5.48 -13.76
CA ALA A 262 -22.07 -5.78 -12.36
C ALA A 262 -22.48 -7.21 -11.97
N ALA A 263 -23.71 -7.60 -12.30
CA ALA A 263 -24.22 -8.94 -12.07
C ALA A 263 -23.42 -10.02 -12.83
N GLY A 264 -23.04 -9.75 -14.08
CA GLY A 264 -22.19 -10.64 -14.88
C GLY A 264 -20.79 -10.84 -14.28
N ILE A 265 -20.16 -9.77 -13.79
CA ILE A 265 -18.89 -9.86 -13.07
C ILE A 265 -19.07 -10.68 -11.79
N ALA A 266 -20.15 -10.44 -11.04
CA ALA A 266 -20.43 -11.18 -9.81
C ALA A 266 -20.62 -12.68 -10.06
N ARG A 267 -21.35 -13.07 -11.13
CA ARG A 267 -21.48 -14.47 -11.58
C ARG A 267 -20.13 -15.08 -11.94
N GLY A 268 -19.28 -14.32 -12.63
CA GLY A 268 -17.91 -14.76 -12.94
C GLY A 268 -17.09 -15.06 -11.69
N LEU A 269 -17.14 -14.19 -10.67
CA LEU A 269 -16.43 -14.39 -9.42
C LEU A 269 -17.00 -15.51 -8.56
N GLU A 270 -18.32 -15.63 -8.47
CA GLU A 270 -18.98 -16.73 -7.78
C GLU A 270 -18.56 -18.09 -8.38
N TYR A 271 -18.53 -18.18 -9.71
CA TYR A 271 -18.00 -19.35 -10.40
C TYR A 271 -16.53 -19.64 -10.03
N LEU A 272 -15.65 -18.63 -9.97
CA LEU A 272 -14.25 -18.86 -9.59
C LEU A 272 -14.09 -19.32 -8.14
N HIS A 273 -14.93 -18.80 -7.24
CA HIS A 273 -14.83 -19.04 -5.80
C HIS A 273 -15.46 -20.38 -5.36
N GLU A 274 -16.56 -20.76 -6.00
CA GLU A 274 -17.46 -21.85 -5.58
C GLU A 274 -17.78 -22.83 -6.71
N GLY A 275 -17.98 -22.35 -7.94
CA GLY A 275 -18.38 -23.17 -9.10
C GLY A 275 -17.26 -23.95 -9.80
N CYS A 276 -15.99 -23.57 -9.60
CA CYS A 276 -14.84 -24.22 -10.22
C CYS A 276 -14.35 -25.43 -9.41
N SER A 277 -13.92 -26.50 -10.10
CA SER A 277 -13.38 -27.71 -9.46
C SER A 277 -12.18 -27.44 -8.54
N THR A 278 -11.45 -26.36 -8.80
CA THR A 278 -10.44 -25.81 -7.90
C THR A 278 -10.80 -24.36 -7.68
N ARG A 279 -10.92 -23.94 -6.42
CA ARG A 279 -11.19 -22.55 -6.07
C ARG A 279 -10.07 -21.67 -6.61
N ILE A 280 -10.43 -20.60 -7.31
CA ILE A 280 -9.51 -19.62 -7.87
C ILE A 280 -9.79 -18.26 -7.24
N ILE A 281 -8.76 -17.60 -6.72
CA ILE A 281 -8.81 -16.20 -6.28
C ILE A 281 -8.05 -15.38 -7.32
N HIS A 282 -8.67 -14.34 -7.86
CA HIS A 282 -8.15 -13.58 -9.01
C HIS A 282 -7.08 -12.56 -8.62
N PHE A 283 -7.27 -11.83 -7.52
CA PHE A 283 -6.39 -10.77 -6.97
C PHE A 283 -6.20 -9.51 -7.82
N ASP A 284 -6.90 -9.36 -8.94
CA ASP A 284 -6.75 -8.17 -9.80
C ASP A 284 -8.05 -7.80 -10.51
N ILE A 285 -9.14 -7.78 -9.75
CA ILE A 285 -10.44 -7.33 -10.25
C ILE A 285 -10.46 -5.80 -10.27
N LYS A 286 -10.62 -5.25 -11.47
CA LYS A 286 -10.65 -3.81 -11.76
C LYS A 286 -11.29 -3.58 -13.14
N PRO A 287 -11.78 -2.37 -13.46
CA PRO A 287 -12.41 -2.09 -14.76
C PRO A 287 -11.58 -2.46 -16.00
N GLN A 288 -10.26 -2.31 -15.94
CA GLN A 288 -9.34 -2.62 -17.05
C GLN A 288 -9.27 -4.13 -17.37
N ASN A 289 -9.57 -4.97 -16.39
CA ASN A 289 -9.53 -6.43 -16.51
C ASN A 289 -10.92 -7.05 -16.74
N VAL A 290 -11.95 -6.24 -16.94
CA VAL A 290 -13.27 -6.69 -17.38
C VAL A 290 -13.46 -6.30 -18.83
N LEU A 291 -13.50 -7.28 -19.72
CA LEU A 291 -13.69 -7.08 -21.15
C LEU A 291 -15.16 -7.28 -21.55
N LEU A 292 -15.62 -6.56 -22.58
CA LEU A 292 -16.99 -6.63 -23.08
C LEU A 292 -17.05 -7.32 -24.45
N ASP A 293 -17.90 -8.34 -24.56
CA ASP A 293 -18.11 -9.05 -25.82
C ASP A 293 -18.98 -8.22 -26.78
N ALA A 294 -19.33 -8.78 -27.96
CA ALA A 294 -20.15 -8.09 -28.96
C ALA A 294 -21.52 -7.64 -28.42
N ASP A 295 -22.06 -8.36 -27.43
CA ASP A 295 -23.36 -8.10 -26.81
C ASP A 295 -23.24 -7.27 -25.51
N LEU A 296 -22.08 -6.66 -25.27
CA LEU A 296 -21.73 -5.92 -24.05
C LEU A 296 -21.78 -6.76 -22.77
N ARG A 297 -21.67 -8.10 -22.88
CA ARG A 297 -21.59 -8.97 -21.70
C ARG A 297 -20.17 -8.96 -21.13
N PRO A 298 -20.01 -8.87 -19.81
CA PRO A 298 -18.70 -8.81 -19.18
C PRO A 298 -18.02 -10.17 -19.14
N LYS A 299 -16.71 -10.17 -19.35
CA LYS A 299 -15.82 -11.30 -19.15
C LYS A 299 -14.58 -10.88 -18.36
N ILE A 300 -14.36 -11.53 -17.23
CA ILE A 300 -13.17 -11.33 -16.40
C ILE A 300 -11.95 -11.88 -17.16
N ALA A 301 -10.89 -11.07 -17.22
CA ALA A 301 -9.65 -11.36 -17.90
C ALA A 301 -8.44 -11.10 -16.98
N ASP A 302 -7.25 -11.46 -17.46
CA ASP A 302 -5.95 -11.27 -16.80
C ASP A 302 -5.73 -12.06 -15.49
N PHE A 303 -5.56 -13.38 -15.63
CA PHE A 303 -5.32 -14.31 -14.51
C PHE A 303 -3.85 -14.38 -14.09
N GLY A 304 -2.99 -13.44 -14.49
CA GLY A 304 -1.56 -13.47 -14.19
C GLY A 304 -1.24 -13.47 -12.68
N MET A 305 -2.14 -12.89 -11.88
CA MET A 305 -2.03 -12.80 -10.42
C MET A 305 -2.81 -13.89 -9.68
N ALA A 306 -3.60 -14.69 -10.40
CA ALA A 306 -4.54 -15.63 -9.81
C ALA A 306 -3.83 -16.75 -9.03
N LYS A 307 -4.52 -17.26 -8.00
CA LYS A 307 -4.07 -18.39 -7.20
C LYS A 307 -5.15 -19.45 -7.08
N LEU A 308 -4.69 -20.70 -7.13
CA LEU A 308 -5.50 -21.87 -6.88
C LEU A 308 -5.43 -22.22 -5.41
N CYS A 309 -6.59 -22.37 -4.79
CA CYS A 309 -6.74 -22.78 -3.42
C CYS A 309 -7.37 -24.17 -3.38
N ASN A 310 -6.85 -25.04 -2.53
CA ASN A 310 -7.60 -26.23 -2.17
C ASN A 310 -8.84 -25.77 -1.39
N PRO A 311 -10.07 -26.20 -1.75
CA PRO A 311 -11.27 -25.79 -1.02
C PRO A 311 -11.23 -26.13 0.48
N LYS A 312 -10.43 -27.13 0.87
CA LYS A 312 -10.18 -27.59 2.24
C LYS A 312 -9.19 -26.70 3.03
N GLU A 313 -8.42 -25.86 2.35
CA GLU A 313 -7.49 -24.91 2.94
C GLU A 313 -8.09 -23.51 2.81
N SER A 314 -8.58 -22.94 3.91
CA SER A 314 -9.21 -21.61 3.92
C SER A 314 -8.21 -20.46 3.97
N ILE A 315 -6.91 -20.76 4.05
CA ILE A 315 -5.84 -19.79 4.35
C ILE A 315 -4.76 -19.88 3.28
N LEU A 316 -4.54 -18.79 2.55
CA LEU A 316 -3.38 -18.64 1.67
C LEU A 316 -2.23 -17.96 2.42
N SER A 317 -1.09 -18.65 2.55
CA SER A 317 0.17 -17.99 2.94
C SER A 317 0.73 -17.23 1.74
N MET A 318 0.54 -15.90 1.72
CA MET A 318 1.14 -15.04 0.70
C MET A 318 2.50 -14.51 1.17
N ALA A 319 3.53 -14.65 0.33
CA ALA A 319 4.88 -14.15 0.56
C ALA A 319 5.08 -12.70 0.11
N ASP A 320 4.28 -12.23 -0.87
CA ASP A 320 4.36 -10.89 -1.45
C ASP A 320 2.96 -10.29 -1.61
N ALA A 321 2.83 -8.96 -1.46
CA ALA A 321 1.61 -8.23 -1.80
C ALA A 321 1.38 -8.24 -3.32
N ARG A 322 0.12 -8.40 -3.74
CA ARG A 322 -0.32 -8.63 -5.13
C ARG A 322 -1.59 -7.82 -5.44
N GLY A 323 -1.73 -7.34 -6.67
CA GLY A 323 -2.92 -6.63 -7.16
C GLY A 323 -2.64 -5.17 -7.56
N THR A 324 -3.70 -4.45 -7.91
CA THR A 324 -3.63 -3.04 -8.36
C THR A 324 -4.01 -2.08 -7.23
N VAL A 325 -3.15 -1.09 -6.96
CA VAL A 325 -3.39 -0.03 -5.96
C VAL A 325 -4.78 0.60 -6.19
N GLY A 326 -5.52 0.82 -5.10
CA GLY A 326 -6.93 1.24 -5.13
C GLY A 326 -7.92 0.07 -5.02
N PHE A 327 -7.56 -1.12 -5.50
CA PHE A 327 -8.44 -2.31 -5.45
C PHE A 327 -7.95 -3.39 -4.48
N ILE A 328 -6.70 -3.29 -4.00
CA ILE A 328 -6.10 -4.29 -3.10
C ILE A 328 -6.79 -4.25 -1.73
N ALA A 329 -7.32 -5.40 -1.31
CA ALA A 329 -7.90 -5.57 0.02
C ALA A 329 -6.84 -5.39 1.14
N PRO A 330 -7.18 -4.78 2.28
CA PRO A 330 -6.22 -4.51 3.36
C PRO A 330 -5.42 -5.71 3.85
N GLU A 331 -6.07 -6.88 3.93
CA GLU A 331 -5.44 -8.12 4.39
C GLU A 331 -4.37 -8.68 3.43
N VAL A 332 -4.37 -8.22 2.17
CA VAL A 332 -3.40 -8.66 1.15
C VAL A 332 -2.03 -8.02 1.36
N PHE A 333 -1.98 -6.78 1.83
CA PHE A 333 -0.72 -6.09 2.15
C PHE A 333 -0.41 -6.07 3.65
N SER A 334 -1.39 -6.32 4.53
CA SER A 334 -1.16 -6.40 5.97
C SER A 334 -2.04 -7.46 6.63
N ARG A 335 -1.39 -8.52 7.15
CA ARG A 335 -2.06 -9.61 7.89
C ARG A 335 -2.78 -9.16 9.16
N GLY A 336 -2.52 -7.93 9.64
CA GLY A 336 -3.23 -7.35 10.77
C GLY A 336 -4.73 -7.11 10.51
N PHE A 337 -5.14 -7.01 9.24
CA PHE A 337 -6.55 -6.83 8.87
C PHE A 337 -7.31 -8.16 8.67
N GLY A 338 -6.61 -9.30 8.68
CA GLY A 338 -7.22 -10.62 8.54
C GLY A 338 -6.43 -11.55 7.62
N VAL A 339 -7.11 -12.59 7.16
CA VAL A 339 -6.52 -13.64 6.31
C VAL A 339 -6.99 -13.48 4.87
N VAL A 340 -6.04 -13.57 3.94
CA VAL A 340 -6.29 -13.56 2.50
C VAL A 340 -7.16 -14.76 2.10
N SER A 341 -8.25 -14.48 1.42
CA SER A 341 -9.26 -15.46 0.99
C SER A 341 -10.04 -14.95 -0.23
N THR A 342 -11.10 -15.65 -0.65
CA THR A 342 -12.01 -15.17 -1.70
C THR A 342 -12.60 -13.79 -1.37
N LYS A 343 -12.65 -13.42 -0.10
CA LYS A 343 -13.09 -12.09 0.36
C LYS A 343 -12.19 -10.94 -0.12
N SER A 344 -10.96 -11.23 -0.53
CA SER A 344 -10.08 -10.22 -1.12
C SER A 344 -10.53 -9.81 -2.53
N ASP A 345 -11.07 -10.76 -3.32
CA ASP A 345 -11.73 -10.44 -4.60
C ASP A 345 -13.06 -9.71 -4.37
N VAL A 346 -13.81 -10.06 -3.31
CA VAL A 346 -15.06 -9.36 -2.95
C VAL A 346 -14.78 -7.88 -2.68
N TYR A 347 -13.71 -7.56 -1.96
CA TYR A 347 -13.30 -6.16 -1.75
C TYR A 347 -13.00 -5.46 -3.07
N SER A 348 -12.21 -6.11 -3.95
CA SER A 348 -11.85 -5.56 -5.26
C SER A 348 -13.09 -5.31 -6.12
N TYR A 349 -14.07 -6.22 -6.10
CA TYR A 349 -15.37 -6.06 -6.73
C TYR A 349 -16.17 -4.89 -6.15
N GLY A 350 -16.15 -4.72 -4.82
CA GLY A 350 -16.78 -3.57 -4.16
C GLY A 350 -16.21 -2.24 -4.63
N MET A 351 -14.88 -2.12 -4.70
CA MET A 351 -14.20 -0.94 -5.25
C MET A 351 -14.60 -0.70 -6.72
N LEU A 352 -14.66 -1.76 -7.54
CA LEU A 352 -15.13 -1.68 -8.92
C LEU A 352 -16.56 -1.12 -9.03
N LEU A 353 -17.49 -1.56 -8.17
CA LEU A 353 -18.85 -1.02 -8.14
C LEU A 353 -18.89 0.47 -7.78
N LEU A 354 -18.12 0.88 -6.76
CA LEU A 354 -18.05 2.28 -6.36
C LEU A 354 -17.49 3.15 -7.48
N GLU A 355 -16.50 2.67 -8.23
CA GLU A 355 -15.99 3.37 -9.40
C GLU A 355 -16.98 3.41 -10.57
N MET A 356 -17.72 2.33 -10.84
CA MET A 356 -18.79 2.34 -11.84
C MET A 356 -19.81 3.45 -11.53
N VAL A 357 -20.17 3.60 -10.25
CA VAL A 357 -21.09 4.64 -9.80
C VAL A 357 -20.46 6.03 -9.91
N ALA A 358 -19.20 6.21 -9.50
CA ALA A 358 -18.56 7.53 -9.46
C ALA A 358 -17.99 8.03 -10.80
N GLY A 359 -17.62 7.15 -11.72
CA GLY A 359 -17.23 7.54 -13.07
C GLY A 359 -18.44 7.98 -13.91
N ARG A 360 -19.64 7.52 -13.55
CA ARG A 360 -20.91 7.84 -14.22
C ARG A 360 -21.70 8.96 -13.57
N SER A 361 -21.56 9.15 -12.27
CA SER A 361 -22.03 10.35 -11.59
C SER A 361 -20.96 11.44 -11.66
N ASN A 362 -21.31 12.71 -11.45
CA ASN A 362 -20.30 13.75 -11.28
C ASN A 362 -19.52 13.63 -9.95
N ALA A 363 -19.67 12.52 -9.21
CA ALA A 363 -19.09 12.27 -7.89
C ALA A 363 -17.56 12.38 -7.88
N ALA A 364 -16.84 11.81 -8.85
CA ALA A 364 -15.38 11.93 -8.89
C ALA A 364 -14.92 13.39 -9.08
N LYS A 365 -15.69 14.21 -9.82
CA LYS A 365 -15.44 15.64 -9.98
C LYS A 365 -15.80 16.44 -8.73
N ALA A 366 -16.92 16.12 -8.08
CA ALA A 366 -17.33 16.73 -6.82
C ALA A 366 -16.31 16.45 -5.71
N TYR A 367 -15.92 15.18 -5.55
CA TYR A 367 -14.87 14.75 -4.64
C TYR A 367 -13.53 15.44 -4.89
N GLY A 368 -13.11 15.57 -6.16
CA GLY A 368 -11.88 16.27 -6.53
C GLY A 368 -11.95 17.80 -6.43
N ALA A 369 -13.14 18.39 -6.37
CA ALA A 369 -13.35 19.82 -6.12
C ALA A 369 -13.32 20.14 -4.62
N GLU A 370 -13.81 19.24 -3.78
CA GLU A 370 -13.83 19.38 -2.32
C GLU A 370 -12.48 19.03 -1.68
N ASN A 371 -11.73 18.07 -2.24
CA ASN A 371 -10.47 17.58 -1.68
C ASN A 371 -9.30 17.85 -2.63
N ASN A 372 -8.36 18.71 -2.19
CA ASN A 372 -7.11 18.97 -2.90
C ASN A 372 -6.38 17.63 -3.21
N LYS A 373 -6.02 17.45 -4.49
CA LYS A 373 -5.66 16.22 -5.24
C LYS A 373 -4.65 15.20 -4.66
N SER A 374 -4.22 15.29 -3.40
CA SER A 374 -3.08 14.51 -2.88
C SER A 374 -3.45 13.31 -2.00
N SER A 375 -4.73 13.04 -1.74
CA SER A 375 -5.18 11.98 -0.81
C SER A 375 -6.37 11.14 -1.32
N GLY A 376 -6.60 11.19 -2.65
CA GLY A 376 -7.88 10.86 -3.28
C GLY A 376 -8.39 9.42 -3.10
N ASP A 377 -7.52 8.42 -3.10
CA ASP A 377 -8.01 7.03 -3.24
C ASP A 377 -8.54 6.42 -1.93
N LEU A 378 -8.05 6.90 -0.77
CA LEU A 378 -8.42 6.34 0.54
C LEU A 378 -9.73 6.92 1.09
N PHE A 379 -10.05 8.16 0.71
CA PHE A 379 -11.24 8.88 1.20
C PHE A 379 -12.47 8.69 0.30
N PHE A 380 -12.29 8.16 -0.92
CA PHE A 380 -13.37 8.03 -1.88
C PHE A 380 -14.54 7.14 -1.39
N PRO A 381 -14.31 5.93 -0.84
CA PRO A 381 -15.42 5.13 -0.32
C PRO A 381 -16.11 5.74 0.90
N LEU A 382 -15.36 6.47 1.74
CA LEU A 382 -15.93 7.17 2.90
C LEU A 382 -16.80 8.34 2.46
N TRP A 383 -16.35 9.08 1.45
CA TRP A 383 -17.14 10.13 0.81
C TRP A 383 -18.45 9.57 0.24
N VAL A 384 -18.42 8.43 -0.47
CA VAL A 384 -19.64 7.78 -0.97
C VAL A 384 -20.57 7.37 0.18
N TYR A 385 -20.03 6.83 1.28
CA TYR A 385 -20.81 6.45 2.45
C TYR A 385 -21.54 7.64 3.09
N ASP A 386 -20.81 8.74 3.31
CA ASP A 386 -21.37 9.94 3.96
C ASP A 386 -22.44 10.60 3.04
N HIS A 387 -22.22 10.64 1.73
CA HIS A 387 -23.19 11.22 0.76
C HIS A 387 -24.44 10.36 0.55
N LEU A 388 -24.37 9.04 0.78
CA LEU A 388 -25.56 8.19 0.80
C LEU A 388 -26.47 8.49 2.00
N LEU A 389 -25.93 9.07 3.07
CA LEU A 389 -26.64 9.34 4.32
C LEU A 389 -27.26 10.74 4.42
N GLU A 390 -26.71 11.75 3.71
CA GLU A 390 -26.98 13.15 4.08
C GLU A 390 -28.28 13.81 3.59
N ASP A 391 -28.94 13.40 2.51
CA ASP A 391 -30.35 13.77 2.23
C ASP A 391 -30.76 13.25 0.84
N GLY A 392 -31.44 12.10 0.78
CA GLY A 392 -31.93 11.56 -0.50
C GLY A 392 -30.84 11.39 -1.58
N GLY A 393 -29.59 11.17 -1.13
CA GLY A 393 -28.31 11.32 -1.84
C GLY A 393 -28.35 11.19 -3.34
N VAL A 394 -28.48 12.32 -4.02
CA VAL A 394 -28.43 12.39 -5.46
C VAL A 394 -26.98 12.24 -5.91
N LEU A 395 -26.49 11.00 -5.98
CA LEU A 395 -25.45 10.61 -6.93
C LEU A 395 -26.07 10.79 -8.33
N GLN A 396 -26.26 12.05 -8.74
CA GLN A 396 -26.99 12.42 -9.96
C GLN A 396 -26.31 11.68 -11.10
N GLY A 397 -26.97 10.62 -11.59
CA GLY A 397 -26.46 9.85 -12.69
C GLY A 397 -26.32 10.81 -13.85
N GLY A 398 -25.10 11.00 -14.35
CA GLY A 398 -24.88 11.84 -15.51
C GLY A 398 -25.69 11.25 -16.66
N ASP A 399 -26.82 11.88 -16.98
CA ASP A 399 -27.61 11.49 -18.13
C ASP A 399 -26.81 11.88 -19.38
N HIS A 400 -26.17 10.87 -19.97
CA HIS A 400 -25.53 11.00 -21.27
C HIS A 400 -26.35 10.31 -22.36
N GLY A 401 -27.63 10.01 -22.16
CA GLY A 401 -28.43 9.49 -23.27
C GLY A 401 -29.83 8.90 -23.05
N ALA A 402 -30.59 9.20 -22.01
CA ALA A 402 -31.98 8.73 -21.91
C ALA A 402 -32.91 9.73 -21.19
N GLY A 403 -33.94 10.18 -21.92
CA GLY A 403 -34.84 11.27 -21.52
C GLY A 403 -35.50 11.15 -20.15
N ALA A 404 -36.11 12.26 -19.73
CA ALA A 404 -36.58 12.67 -18.39
C ALA A 404 -37.28 11.66 -17.44
N GLY A 405 -37.55 10.42 -17.85
CA GLY A 405 -38.00 9.32 -16.99
C GLY A 405 -36.90 8.35 -16.53
N ALA A 406 -35.70 8.39 -17.12
CA ALA A 406 -34.57 7.51 -16.79
C ALA A 406 -33.80 7.91 -15.50
N GLY A 407 -34.06 9.11 -14.98
CA GLY A 407 -33.34 9.66 -13.82
C GLY A 407 -33.57 8.87 -12.53
N ALA A 408 -34.84 8.56 -12.19
CA ALA A 408 -35.18 7.93 -10.92
C ALA A 408 -34.81 6.43 -10.87
N ALA A 409 -35.07 5.68 -11.95
CA ALA A 409 -34.67 4.28 -12.03
C ALA A 409 -33.15 4.12 -12.02
N GLY A 410 -32.43 4.98 -12.78
CA GLY A 410 -30.97 5.00 -12.77
C GLY A 410 -30.37 5.37 -11.41
N GLU A 411 -30.99 6.31 -10.69
CA GLU A 411 -30.59 6.69 -9.33
C GLU A 411 -30.78 5.55 -8.33
N GLU A 412 -31.89 4.80 -8.41
CA GLU A 412 -32.11 3.62 -7.58
C GLU A 412 -31.02 2.54 -7.83
N ILE A 413 -30.71 2.29 -9.10
CA ILE A 413 -29.64 1.35 -9.50
C ILE A 413 -28.29 1.82 -8.96
N ALA A 414 -27.94 3.10 -9.14
CA ALA A 414 -26.69 3.69 -8.67
C ALA A 414 -26.56 3.55 -7.15
N ARG A 415 -27.63 3.88 -6.41
CA ARG A 415 -27.69 3.77 -4.95
C ARG A 415 -27.55 2.33 -4.49
N LYS A 416 -28.21 1.38 -5.16
CA LYS A 416 -28.13 -0.05 -4.87
C LYS A 416 -26.71 -0.57 -5.09
N MET A 417 -26.08 -0.23 -6.22
CA MET A 417 -24.70 -0.61 -6.51
C MET A 417 -23.71 -0.02 -5.50
N ALA A 418 -23.88 1.24 -5.10
CA ALA A 418 -23.05 1.87 -4.09
C ALA A 418 -23.19 1.19 -2.72
N LEU A 419 -24.42 0.86 -2.32
CA LEU A 419 -24.71 0.14 -1.07
C LEU A 419 -24.05 -1.24 -1.03
N ILE A 420 -24.18 -2.01 -2.11
CA ILE A 420 -23.52 -3.32 -2.25
C ILE A 420 -22.00 -3.16 -2.26
N GLY A 421 -21.48 -2.15 -2.96
CA GLY A 421 -20.06 -1.81 -2.96
C GLY A 421 -19.52 -1.59 -1.54
N LEU A 422 -20.24 -0.82 -0.72
CA LEU A 422 -19.89 -0.54 0.68
C LEU A 422 -19.93 -1.78 1.58
N TRP A 423 -20.87 -2.71 1.36
CA TRP A 423 -20.85 -4.03 2.02
C TRP A 423 -19.62 -4.86 1.63
N CYS A 424 -19.23 -4.79 0.36
CA CYS A 424 -18.10 -5.55 -0.17
C CYS A 424 -16.73 -5.03 0.32
N ILE A 425 -16.58 -3.75 0.64
CA ILE A 425 -15.29 -3.16 1.04
C ILE A 425 -15.06 -3.08 2.55
N GLN A 426 -15.86 -3.78 3.36
CA GLN A 426 -15.69 -3.77 4.82
C GLN A 426 -14.26 -4.20 5.22
N THR A 427 -13.67 -3.50 6.20
CA THR A 427 -12.27 -3.71 6.60
C THR A 427 -11.99 -5.14 7.03
N VAL A 428 -12.89 -5.73 7.81
CA VAL A 428 -12.80 -7.13 8.25
C VAL A 428 -13.33 -8.06 7.14
N PRO A 429 -12.53 -9.00 6.61
CA PRO A 429 -12.95 -9.88 5.50
C PRO A 429 -14.18 -10.74 5.82
N ALA A 430 -14.35 -11.14 7.09
CA ALA A 430 -15.49 -11.93 7.53
C ALA A 430 -16.82 -11.17 7.40
N SER A 431 -16.80 -9.84 7.53
CA SER A 431 -17.98 -8.97 7.45
C SER A 431 -18.44 -8.70 6.00
N ARG A 432 -17.61 -9.01 5.00
CA ARG A 432 -17.98 -8.88 3.58
C ARG A 432 -18.93 -10.01 3.19
N PRO A 433 -19.92 -9.80 2.31
CA PRO A 433 -20.76 -10.87 1.78
C PRO A 433 -19.94 -11.90 0.94
N SER A 434 -20.49 -13.08 0.69
CA SER A 434 -20.01 -13.96 -0.39
C SER A 434 -20.48 -13.44 -1.75
N MET A 435 -19.89 -13.90 -2.85
CA MET A 435 -20.34 -13.49 -4.19
C MET A 435 -21.74 -14.00 -4.51
N SER A 436 -22.12 -15.18 -4.03
CA SER A 436 -23.50 -15.71 -4.11
C SER A 436 -24.48 -14.79 -3.34
N ARG A 437 -24.10 -14.30 -2.15
CA ARG A 437 -24.91 -13.30 -1.43
C ARG A 437 -24.98 -11.96 -2.15
N VAL A 438 -23.90 -11.52 -2.80
CA VAL A 438 -23.91 -10.30 -3.63
C VAL A 438 -24.90 -10.42 -4.80
N LEU A 439 -24.97 -11.58 -5.46
CA LEU A 439 -25.95 -11.83 -6.52
C LEU A 439 -27.38 -11.72 -5.99
N GLU A 440 -27.67 -12.33 -4.83
CA GLU A 440 -28.97 -12.16 -4.18
C GLU A 440 -29.28 -10.69 -3.86
N MET A 441 -28.28 -9.91 -3.43
CA MET A 441 -28.47 -8.47 -3.14
C MET A 441 -28.77 -7.65 -4.40
N LEU A 442 -28.18 -8.00 -5.54
CA LEU A 442 -28.43 -7.34 -6.82
C LEU A 442 -29.85 -7.60 -7.35
N GLU A 443 -30.40 -8.78 -7.07
CA GLU A 443 -31.76 -9.18 -7.49
C GLU A 443 -32.87 -8.59 -6.61
N ARG A 444 -32.56 -8.22 -5.37
CA ARG A 444 -33.54 -7.71 -4.39
C ARG A 444 -33.85 -6.22 -4.58
N SER A 445 -34.99 -5.80 -4.03
CA SER A 445 -35.31 -4.37 -3.89
C SER A 445 -34.29 -3.68 -2.96
N ILE A 446 -33.98 -2.41 -3.24
CA ILE A 446 -33.08 -1.63 -2.39
C ILE A 446 -33.62 -1.48 -0.96
N ASP A 447 -34.95 -1.41 -0.78
CA ASP A 447 -35.60 -1.26 0.53
C ASP A 447 -35.37 -2.47 1.45
N GLU A 448 -34.99 -3.62 0.88
CA GLU A 448 -34.68 -4.83 1.62
C GLU A 448 -33.22 -4.93 2.06
N LEU A 449 -32.38 -3.97 1.64
CA LEU A 449 -30.95 -3.95 1.92
C LEU A 449 -30.67 -2.99 3.09
N ALA A 450 -30.07 -3.52 4.15
CA ALA A 450 -29.63 -2.71 5.28
C ALA A 450 -28.38 -1.89 4.93
N MET A 451 -28.22 -0.72 5.55
CA MET A 451 -27.00 0.07 5.46
C MET A 451 -25.82 -0.71 6.07
N PRO A 452 -24.67 -0.84 5.39
CA PRO A 452 -23.48 -1.44 5.98
C PRO A 452 -22.94 -0.56 7.12
N PRO A 453 -22.11 -1.12 8.02
CA PRO A 453 -21.31 -0.32 8.93
C PRO A 453 -20.42 0.67 8.16
N ARG A 454 -20.18 1.84 8.74
CA ARG A 454 -19.22 2.82 8.21
C ARG A 454 -17.85 2.13 8.07
N PRO A 455 -17.22 2.14 6.87
CA PRO A 455 -15.92 1.53 6.68
C PRO A 455 -14.91 2.09 7.68
N TYR A 456 -14.39 1.24 8.58
CA TYR A 456 -13.48 1.65 9.65
C TYR A 456 -12.03 1.70 9.13
N HIS A 457 -11.37 2.84 9.27
CA HIS A 457 -9.92 2.91 9.17
C HIS A 457 -9.31 2.62 10.54
N ALA A 458 -8.88 1.38 10.76
CA ALA A 458 -7.93 1.12 11.85
C ALA A 458 -6.54 1.56 11.37
N SER A 459 -6.05 2.69 11.88
CA SER A 459 -4.60 2.82 12.10
C SER A 459 -4.17 1.58 12.88
N PRO A 460 -3.03 0.94 12.57
CA PRO A 460 -2.59 -0.24 13.31
C PRO A 460 -2.59 0.11 14.79
N SER A 461 -3.49 -0.52 15.55
CA SER A 461 -3.53 -0.37 16.99
C SER A 461 -2.18 -0.85 17.50
N ASN A 462 -1.40 0.06 18.11
CA ASN A 462 -0.43 -0.32 19.11
C ASN A 462 -1.23 -1.02 20.21
N SER A 463 -1.34 -2.34 20.14
CA SER A 463 -1.72 -3.13 21.31
C SER A 463 -0.74 -2.77 22.42
N PRO A 464 -1.20 -2.42 23.63
CA PRO A 464 -0.30 -2.35 24.78
C PRO A 464 0.32 -3.74 24.91
N SER A 465 1.64 -3.81 24.87
CA SER A 465 2.39 -5.01 25.25
C SER A 465 1.87 -5.52 26.59
N PRO A 466 1.68 -6.85 26.77
CA PRO A 466 1.30 -7.38 28.07
C PRO A 466 2.38 -6.97 29.08
N SER A 467 2.00 -6.16 30.05
CA SER A 467 2.85 -5.76 31.15
C SER A 467 3.30 -7.00 31.90
N HIS A 468 4.60 -7.28 31.87
CA HIS A 468 5.23 -8.18 32.81
C HIS A 468 5.00 -7.68 34.24
N PRO A 469 4.40 -8.46 35.15
CA PRO A 469 4.49 -8.17 36.56
C PRO A 469 5.85 -8.70 37.05
N SER A 470 6.83 -7.80 37.14
CA SER A 470 8.06 -8.03 37.87
C SER A 470 7.85 -7.66 39.34
N SER A 471 7.55 -8.65 40.16
CA SER A 471 7.79 -8.61 41.60
C SER A 471 7.96 -10.03 42.13
N TYR A 472 9.20 -10.49 42.21
CA TYR A 472 9.56 -11.58 43.12
C TYR A 472 9.73 -11.01 44.53
N PRO A 473 9.30 -11.75 45.56
CA PRO A 473 10.15 -11.94 46.72
C PRO A 473 10.53 -13.43 46.87
N SER A 474 11.84 -13.63 46.95
CA SER A 474 12.59 -14.50 47.86
C SER A 474 12.10 -15.91 48.23
N SER A 475 13.10 -16.81 48.21
CA SER A 475 13.34 -17.96 49.10
C SER A 475 13.01 -19.37 48.59
N THR A 476 14.06 -20.00 48.05
CA THR A 476 14.66 -21.31 48.40
C THR A 476 13.86 -22.63 48.43
N SER A 477 14.48 -23.58 47.70
CA SER A 477 14.78 -24.99 48.00
C SER A 477 13.82 -26.11 47.59
N ASP A 478 14.46 -27.12 46.96
CA ASP A 478 14.08 -28.52 46.73
C ASP A 478 12.93 -28.80 45.73
N PHE A 479 12.95 -29.81 44.86
CA PHE A 479 13.63 -31.11 44.90
C PHE A 479 13.82 -31.71 43.48
N THR A 480 14.77 -32.64 43.38
CA THR A 480 15.31 -33.37 42.22
C THR A 480 14.37 -34.33 41.45
N GLN A 481 14.47 -34.25 40.10
CA GLN A 481 14.80 -35.27 39.07
C GLN A 481 14.26 -36.74 39.07
N ARG A 482 14.01 -37.21 37.82
CA ARG A 482 13.94 -38.60 37.23
C ARG A 482 12.54 -39.27 37.24
N SER A 483 12.08 -39.98 36.19
CA SER A 483 12.74 -40.92 35.24
C SER A 483 11.85 -41.18 33.99
N ARG A 484 12.42 -41.21 32.76
CA ARG A 484 12.68 -42.35 31.82
C ARG A 484 11.49 -43.17 31.27
N LEU A 485 11.30 -43.04 29.94
CA LEU A 485 11.25 -44.06 28.86
C LEU A 485 10.53 -45.42 29.07
N ARG A 486 9.62 -45.75 28.13
CA ARG A 486 9.57 -47.08 27.46
C ARG A 486 8.80 -47.05 26.12
N THR A 487 9.33 -47.84 25.18
CA THR A 487 8.92 -48.16 23.81
C THR A 487 7.66 -49.05 23.72
N PRO A 488 6.98 -49.14 22.55
CA PRO A 488 5.95 -50.13 22.30
C PRO A 488 6.47 -51.30 21.43
N GLU A 489 6.01 -52.51 21.75
CA GLU A 489 6.14 -53.69 20.88
C GLU A 489 4.77 -54.39 20.75
N SER A 490 4.59 -54.99 19.58
CA SER A 490 3.41 -55.64 19.00
C SER A 490 2.93 -56.90 19.73
N THR A 491 1.62 -57.24 19.64
CA THR A 491 1.06 -58.32 18.78
C THR A 491 -0.38 -58.73 19.16
N ALA A 492 -1.22 -58.86 18.13
CA ALA A 492 -2.18 -59.92 17.76
C ALA A 492 -3.21 -60.56 18.74
N THR A 493 -4.37 -60.89 18.12
CA THR A 493 -5.46 -61.84 18.45
C THR A 493 -6.39 -61.46 19.61
N ALA A 494 -7.72 -61.55 19.49
CA ALA A 494 -8.60 -62.37 18.65
C ALA A 494 -9.80 -61.59 18.09
#